data_AF-A0AA88CIN3-F1
#
_entry.id   AF-A0AA88CIN3-F1
#
_cell.length_a   1.000
_cell.length_b   1.000
_cell.length_c   1.000
_cell.angle_alpha   90.00
_cell.angle_beta   90.00
_cell.angle_gamma   90.00
#
_symmetry.space_group_name_H-M   'P 1'
#
loop_
_entity.id
_entity.type
_entity.pdbx_description
1 polymer ?
#
loop_
_entity_poly.entity_id
_entity_poly.type
_entity_poly.pdbx_seq_one_letter_code
_entity_poly.pdbx_strand_id
1 'polypeptide(L)'
;MGLKLNVTGLTLLLLVLLVSHANAQVFDVTANGAKPNADSTQALLATWKLACASATQSKVVVPKGVFKISQATLAGPCKAPIEFNLQGTLQAPQVGASGFKSGDTWISFDHVNFLTVSGTGVFDGQG
;
A
#
# COMPACT_ATOMS: atom_id res chain seq x y z
N MET A 1 -10.53 42.38 23.88
CA MET A 1 -10.33 42.56 22.43
C MET A 1 -10.78 41.29 21.74
N GLY A 2 -11.95 41.28 21.11
CA GLY A 2 -12.53 40.09 20.49
C GLY A 2 -11.87 39.78 19.16
N LEU A 3 -11.56 38.51 18.91
CA LEU A 3 -10.99 38.04 17.65
C LEU A 3 -12.04 38.23 16.55
N LYS A 4 -11.84 39.19 15.64
CA LYS A 4 -12.71 39.35 14.46
C LYS A 4 -12.27 38.36 13.38
N LEU A 5 -12.89 37.19 13.33
CA LEU A 5 -12.71 36.25 12.22
C LEU A 5 -13.46 36.77 10.99
N ASN A 6 -12.73 37.05 9.90
CA ASN A 6 -13.31 37.39 8.61
C ASN A 6 -13.68 36.12 7.82
N VAL A 7 -14.47 36.28 6.76
CA VAL A 7 -14.93 35.15 5.91
C VAL A 7 -13.75 34.31 5.41
N THR A 8 -12.64 34.95 5.03
CA THR A 8 -11.41 34.29 4.57
C THR A 8 -10.74 33.47 5.67
N GLY A 9 -10.74 33.96 6.91
CA GLY A 9 -10.25 33.24 8.08
C GLY A 9 -11.15 32.06 8.42
N LEU A 10 -12.47 32.20 8.24
CA LEU A 10 -13.43 31.12 8.42
C LEU A 10 -13.23 30.01 7.39
N THR A 11 -13.04 30.35 6.11
CA THR A 11 -12.79 29.37 5.04
C THR A 11 -11.45 28.66 5.20
N LEU A 12 -10.39 29.38 5.57
CA LEU A 12 -9.09 28.78 5.87
C LEU A 12 -9.17 27.83 7.08
N LEU A 13 -9.88 28.22 8.14
CA LEU A 13 -10.09 27.36 9.31
C LEU A 13 -10.89 26.10 8.96
N LEU A 14 -11.94 26.21 8.13
CA LEU A 14 -12.70 25.07 7.62
C LEU A 14 -11.84 24.13 6.78
N LEU A 15 -11.00 24.66 5.90
CA LEU A 15 -10.03 23.87 5.13
C LEU A 15 -9.09 23.10 6.05
N VAL A 16 -8.56 23.73 7.11
CA VAL A 16 -7.68 23.09 8.10
C VAL A 16 -8.39 21.97 8.87
N LEU A 17 -9.67 22.15 9.23
CA LEU A 17 -10.47 21.12 9.91
C LEU A 17 -10.82 19.93 9.01
N LEU A 18 -10.94 20.13 7.69
CA LEU A 18 -11.13 19.05 6.72
C LEU A 18 -9.87 18.20 6.53
N VAL A 19 -8.67 18.75 6.80
CA VAL A 19 -7.41 18.01 6.79
C VAL A 19 -7.14 17.38 8.16
N SER A 20 -8.10 16.60 8.66
CA SER A 20 -7.85 15.69 9.78
C SER A 20 -6.87 14.61 9.33
N HIS A 21 -5.57 14.86 9.54
CA HIS A 21 -4.52 13.87 9.31
C HIS A 21 -4.57 12.82 10.42
N ALA A 22 -5.40 11.80 10.25
CA ALA A 22 -5.15 10.55 10.94
C ALA A 22 -3.77 10.06 10.49
N ASN A 23 -2.77 10.11 11.37
CA ASN A 23 -1.43 9.60 11.05
C ASN A 23 -1.57 8.11 10.72
N ALA A 24 -1.42 7.78 9.44
CA ALA A 24 -1.49 6.40 9.00
C ALA A 24 -0.29 5.63 9.56
N GLN A 25 -0.54 4.46 10.16
CA GLN A 25 0.53 3.59 10.62
C GLN A 25 1.26 3.01 9.40
N VAL A 26 2.58 3.25 9.33
CA VAL A 26 3.41 2.86 8.17
C VAL A 26 4.06 1.50 8.41
N PHE A 27 3.94 0.62 7.43
CA PHE A 27 4.50 -0.73 7.40
C PHE A 27 5.40 -0.86 6.16
N ASP A 28 6.72 -0.83 6.37
CA ASP A 28 7.71 -1.01 5.31
C ASP A 28 7.97 -2.51 5.07
N VAL A 29 7.93 -2.97 3.81
CA VAL A 29 8.16 -4.38 3.48
C VAL A 29 9.58 -4.86 3.82
N THR A 30 10.57 -3.97 3.82
CA THR A 30 11.95 -4.29 4.18
C THR A 30 12.12 -4.61 5.65
N ALA A 31 11.28 -4.03 6.52
CA ALA A 31 11.22 -4.38 7.95
C ALA A 31 10.73 -5.81 8.18
N ASN A 32 10.06 -6.41 7.19
CA ASN A 32 9.60 -7.81 7.20
C ASN A 32 10.47 -8.71 6.29
N GLY A 33 11.70 -8.30 5.98
CA GLY A 33 12.68 -9.13 5.30
C GLY A 33 12.66 -9.06 3.78
N ALA A 34 11.85 -8.17 3.17
CA ALA A 34 11.93 -7.94 1.73
C ALA A 34 13.32 -7.41 1.36
N LYS A 35 13.91 -7.99 0.31
CA LYS A 35 15.22 -7.60 -0.19
C LYS A 35 15.14 -7.33 -1.69
N PRO A 36 15.78 -6.25 -2.18
CA PRO A 36 15.87 -6.03 -3.61
C PRO A 36 16.49 -7.22 -4.35
N ASN A 37 16.01 -7.49 -5.56
CA ASN A 37 16.40 -8.58 -6.47
C ASN A 37 16.20 -10.01 -5.93
N ALA A 38 15.55 -10.16 -4.78
CA ALA A 38 15.19 -11.43 -4.17
C ALA A 38 13.66 -11.63 -4.12
N ASP A 39 13.23 -12.88 -3.93
CA ASP A 39 11.83 -13.18 -3.66
C ASP A 39 11.39 -12.50 -2.36
N SER A 40 10.43 -11.59 -2.50
CA SER A 40 9.87 -10.79 -1.41
C SER A 40 8.39 -11.07 -1.19
N THR A 41 7.86 -12.16 -1.77
CA THR A 41 6.44 -12.52 -1.71
C THR A 41 5.97 -12.68 -0.26
N GLN A 42 6.70 -13.46 0.55
CA GLN A 42 6.34 -13.69 1.95
C GLN A 42 6.47 -12.43 2.81
N ALA A 43 7.49 -11.60 2.55
CA ALA A 43 7.65 -10.33 3.23
C ALA A 43 6.49 -9.36 2.93
N LEU A 44 6.06 -9.30 1.66
CA LEU A 44 4.90 -8.51 1.23
C LEU A 44 3.62 -8.99 1.92
N LEU A 45 3.35 -10.30 1.91
CA LEU A 45 2.15 -10.88 2.55
C LEU A 45 2.13 -10.68 4.07
N ALA A 46 3.27 -10.85 4.73
CA ALA A 46 3.39 -10.61 6.17
C ALA A 46 3.15 -9.13 6.51
N THR A 47 3.76 -8.22 5.74
CA THR A 47 3.58 -6.78 5.91
C THR A 47 2.13 -6.37 5.69
N TRP A 48 1.50 -6.89 4.65
CA TRP A 48 0.08 -6.67 4.36
C TRP A 48 -0.82 -7.15 5.50
N LYS A 49 -0.60 -8.35 6.03
CA LYS A 49 -1.36 -8.91 7.16
C LYS A 49 -1.27 -8.01 8.39
N LEU A 50 -0.08 -7.50 8.71
CA LEU A 50 0.13 -6.57 9.83
C LEU A 50 -0.61 -5.24 9.60
N ALA A 51 -0.47 -4.65 8.41
CA ALA A 51 -1.13 -3.40 8.07
C ALA A 51 -2.66 -3.52 8.05
N CYS A 52 -3.18 -4.61 7.52
CA CYS A 52 -4.62 -4.89 7.41
C CYS A 52 -5.26 -5.14 8.79
N ALA A 53 -4.48 -5.64 9.75
CA ALA A 53 -4.91 -5.84 11.13
C ALA A 53 -4.84 -4.57 12.01
N SER A 54 -4.30 -3.46 11.49
CA SER A 54 -4.23 -2.16 12.17
C SER A 54 -5.62 -1.64 12.50
N ALA A 55 -5.82 -1.19 13.74
CA ALA A 55 -7.07 -0.56 14.17
C ALA A 55 -7.24 0.88 13.66
N THR A 56 -6.18 1.45 13.08
CA THR A 56 -6.17 2.80 12.50
C THR A 56 -5.75 2.74 11.04
N GLN A 57 -5.95 3.83 10.29
CA GLN A 57 -5.52 3.91 8.90
C GLN A 57 -4.07 3.45 8.75
N SER A 58 -3.79 2.61 7.75
CA SER A 58 -2.46 2.02 7.57
C SER A 58 -1.93 2.23 6.16
N LYS A 59 -0.60 2.16 6.03
CA LYS A 59 0.11 2.30 4.76
C LYS A 59 1.17 1.21 4.64
N VAL A 60 1.05 0.34 3.66
CA VAL A 60 2.12 -0.57 3.24
C VAL A 60 3.02 0.17 2.26
N VAL A 61 4.32 0.24 2.53
CA VAL A 61 5.31 0.89 1.67
C VAL A 61 6.22 -0.15 1.06
N VAL A 62 6.28 -0.17 -0.28
CA VAL A 62 7.32 -0.85 -1.05
C VAL A 62 8.32 0.22 -1.50
N PRO A 63 9.50 0.34 -0.87
CA PRO A 63 10.44 1.41 -1.17
C PRO A 63 11.07 1.22 -2.54
N LYS A 64 11.93 2.17 -2.95
CA LYS A 64 12.69 2.07 -4.20
C LYS A 64 13.56 0.80 -4.24
N GLY A 65 13.59 0.14 -5.40
CA GLY A 65 14.27 -1.13 -5.63
C GLY A 65 13.39 -2.09 -6.43
N VAL A 66 13.96 -3.19 -6.93
CA VAL A 66 13.20 -4.24 -7.62
C VAL A 66 12.93 -5.36 -6.62
N PHE A 67 11.67 -5.74 -6.41
CA PHE A 67 11.27 -6.81 -5.51
C PHE A 67 10.57 -7.89 -6.34
N LYS A 68 11.11 -9.11 -6.33
CA LYS A 68 10.51 -10.21 -7.09
C LYS A 68 9.33 -10.75 -6.33
N ILE A 69 8.16 -10.80 -6.96
CA ILE A 69 6.92 -11.27 -6.36
C ILE A 69 6.40 -12.40 -7.23
N SER A 70 6.20 -13.56 -6.62
CA SER A 70 5.44 -14.67 -7.20
C SER A 70 3.94 -14.33 -7.14
N GLN A 71 3.04 -15.29 -6.92
CA GLN A 71 1.63 -14.94 -6.69
C GLN A 71 1.43 -14.29 -5.31
N ALA A 72 0.67 -13.19 -5.25
CA ALA A 72 0.34 -12.52 -3.99
C ALA A 72 -1.14 -12.13 -3.91
N THR A 73 -1.85 -12.73 -2.96
CA THR A 73 -3.23 -12.34 -2.60
C THR A 73 -3.19 -11.48 -1.35
N LEU A 74 -3.43 -10.19 -1.52
CA LEU A 74 -3.50 -9.17 -0.48
C LEU A 74 -4.93 -9.10 0.04
N ALA A 75 -5.28 -10.06 0.91
CA ALA A 75 -6.65 -10.28 1.37
C ALA A 75 -7.05 -9.37 2.55
N GLY A 76 -8.32 -8.96 2.54
CA GLY A 76 -9.05 -8.40 3.66
C GLY A 76 -9.94 -9.44 4.36
N PRO A 77 -10.94 -9.01 5.15
CA PRO A 77 -11.29 -7.62 5.42
C PRO A 77 -10.26 -6.93 6.33
N CYS A 78 -9.88 -5.70 5.99
CA CYS A 78 -9.03 -4.87 6.83
C CYS A 78 -9.86 -4.09 7.85
N LYS A 79 -9.31 -3.88 9.05
CA LYS A 79 -10.02 -3.22 10.16
C LYS A 79 -10.19 -1.71 9.98
N ALA A 80 -9.37 -1.10 9.13
CA ALA A 80 -9.36 0.33 8.85
C ALA A 80 -8.93 0.56 7.38
N PRO A 81 -9.08 1.79 6.84
CA PRO A 81 -8.58 2.12 5.50
C PRO A 81 -7.10 1.83 5.35
N ILE A 82 -6.72 1.27 4.20
CA ILE A 82 -5.34 0.84 3.93
C ILE A 82 -4.85 1.40 2.60
N GLU A 83 -3.63 1.92 2.61
CA GLU A 83 -2.93 2.40 1.42
C GLU A 83 -1.79 1.44 1.05
N PHE A 84 -1.77 0.99 -0.19
CA PHE A 84 -0.63 0.32 -0.80
C PHE A 84 0.21 1.34 -1.58
N ASN A 85 1.31 1.79 -0.99
CA ASN A 85 2.21 2.78 -1.57
C ASN A 85 3.42 2.10 -2.22
N LEU A 86 3.41 2.02 -3.55
CA LEU A 86 4.47 1.43 -4.35
C LEU A 86 5.43 2.50 -4.86
N GLN A 87 6.67 2.51 -4.37
CA GLN A 87 7.74 3.42 -4.82
C GLN A 87 8.80 2.74 -5.68
N GLY A 88 9.00 1.42 -5.50
CA GLY A 88 9.90 0.60 -6.30
C GLY A 88 9.18 -0.15 -7.43
N THR A 89 9.78 -1.27 -7.84
CA THR A 89 9.23 -2.16 -8.86
C THR A 89 8.88 -3.49 -8.22
N LEU A 90 7.63 -3.93 -8.32
CA LEU A 90 7.30 -5.33 -8.14
C LEU A 90 7.51 -6.01 -9.49
N GLN A 91 8.26 -7.10 -9.52
CA GLN A 91 8.59 -7.81 -10.76
C GLN A 91 8.07 -9.24 -10.68
N ALA A 92 7.29 -9.62 -11.69
CA ALA A 92 6.78 -10.97 -11.83
C ALA A 92 7.90 -11.95 -12.20
N PRO A 93 7.72 -13.26 -11.96
CA PRO A 93 8.65 -14.26 -12.49
C PRO A 93 8.55 -14.29 -14.01
N GLN A 94 9.66 -14.60 -14.70
CA GLN A 94 9.65 -14.80 -16.15
C GLN A 94 8.66 -15.89 -16.56
N VAL A 95 8.04 -15.73 -17.74
CA VAL A 95 7.15 -16.73 -18.35
C VAL A 95 7.87 -18.09 -18.39
N GLY A 96 7.31 -19.07 -17.68
CA GLY A 96 7.87 -20.42 -17.52
C GLY A 96 8.48 -20.75 -16.15
N ALA A 97 8.87 -19.73 -15.37
CA ALA A 97 9.34 -19.92 -13.98
C ALA A 97 8.21 -19.74 -12.94
N SER A 98 7.10 -19.13 -13.35
CA SER A 98 5.99 -18.76 -12.46
C SER A 98 4.97 -19.87 -12.20
N GLY A 99 4.85 -20.85 -13.11
CA GLY A 99 3.77 -21.84 -13.07
C GLY A 99 2.37 -21.26 -13.30
N PHE A 100 2.25 -19.99 -13.72
CA PHE A 100 0.96 -19.35 -14.01
C PHE A 100 0.25 -20.03 -15.18
N LYS A 101 -1.03 -20.33 -14.98
CA LYS A 101 -1.98 -20.81 -15.98
C LYS A 101 -2.80 -19.64 -16.52
N SER A 102 -3.42 -19.87 -17.68
CA SER A 102 -4.37 -18.90 -18.24
C SER A 102 -5.50 -18.63 -17.24
N GLY A 103 -5.67 -17.36 -16.89
CA GLY A 103 -6.64 -16.90 -15.90
C GLY A 103 -6.09 -16.71 -14.48
N ASP A 104 -4.83 -17.09 -14.21
CA ASP A 104 -4.21 -16.83 -12.92
C ASP A 104 -3.96 -15.33 -12.71
N THR A 105 -4.18 -14.87 -11.48
CA THR A 105 -3.92 -13.48 -11.09
C THR A 105 -2.59 -13.39 -10.37
N TRP A 106 -1.68 -12.54 -10.86
CA TRP A 106 -0.37 -12.35 -10.26
C TRP A 106 -0.46 -11.66 -8.88
N ILE A 107 -1.06 -10.48 -8.82
CA ILE A 107 -1.29 -9.73 -7.57
C ILE A 107 -2.77 -9.37 -7.50
N SER A 108 -3.44 -9.77 -6.43
CA SER A 108 -4.85 -9.47 -6.20
C SER A 108 -5.04 -8.76 -4.86
N PHE A 109 -6.00 -7.84 -4.81
CA PHE A 109 -6.47 -7.21 -3.59
C PHE A 109 -7.91 -7.67 -3.34
N ASP A 110 -8.08 -8.60 -2.40
CA ASP A 110 -9.32 -9.35 -2.27
C ASP A 110 -10.11 -8.91 -1.04
N HIS A 111 -11.38 -8.57 -1.21
CA HIS A 111 -12.29 -8.21 -0.12
C HIS A 111 -11.78 -7.07 0.79
N VAL A 112 -11.12 -6.07 0.19
CA VAL A 112 -10.57 -4.91 0.91
C VAL A 112 -11.48 -3.70 0.74
N ASN A 113 -11.96 -3.15 1.85
CA ASN A 113 -12.72 -1.89 1.86
C ASN A 113 -11.78 -0.69 2.00
N PHE A 114 -12.09 0.41 1.32
CA PHE A 114 -11.33 1.67 1.38
C PHE A 114 -9.83 1.51 1.06
N LEU A 115 -9.52 0.65 0.08
CA LEU A 115 -8.17 0.49 -0.47
C LEU A 115 -7.78 1.71 -1.30
N THR A 116 -6.58 2.25 -1.04
CA THR A 116 -5.90 3.17 -1.95
C THR A 116 -4.64 2.51 -2.50
N VAL A 117 -4.44 2.52 -3.81
CA VAL A 117 -3.15 2.14 -4.42
C VAL A 117 -2.49 3.41 -4.94
N SER A 118 -1.27 3.70 -4.49
CA SER A 118 -0.59 4.97 -4.73
C SER A 118 0.91 4.77 -4.95
N GLY A 119 1.61 5.85 -5.26
CA GLY A 119 3.06 5.88 -5.41
C GLY A 119 3.52 6.05 -6.86
N THR A 120 4.83 6.06 -7.05
CA THR A 120 5.49 6.34 -8.34
C THR A 120 6.16 5.10 -8.95
N GLY A 121 5.93 3.93 -8.36
CA GLY A 121 6.57 2.69 -8.72
C GLY A 121 5.87 1.94 -9.87
N VAL A 122 6.31 0.71 -10.11
CA VAL A 122 5.94 -0.07 -11.30
C VAL A 122 5.55 -1.49 -10.92
N PHE A 123 4.45 -1.97 -11.50
CA PHE A 123 4.13 -3.40 -11.57
C PHE A 123 4.69 -3.93 -12.90
N ASP A 124 5.80 -4.64 -12.84
CA ASP A 124 6.51 -5.22 -13.98
C ASP A 124 6.07 -6.68 -14.16
N GLY A 125 5.06 -6.88 -15.02
CA GLY A 125 4.39 -8.16 -15.22
C GLY A 125 5.16 -9.22 -16.02
N GLN A 126 6.26 -8.84 -16.69
CA GLN A 126 7.13 -9.76 -17.44
C GLN A 126 6.45 -10.68 -18.49
N GLY A 127 5.22 -10.37 -18.96
CA GLY A 127 4.56 -11.06 -20.08
C GLY A 127 3.05 -11.17 -19.94
#